data_AF-A0A7Y4WS63-F1
#
_entry.id   AF-A0A7Y4WS63-F1
#
_cell.length_a   1.000
_cell.length_b   1.000
_cell.length_c   1.000
_cell.angle_alpha   90.00
_cell.angle_beta   90.00
_cell.angle_gamma   90.00
#
_symmetry.space_group_name_H-M   'P 1'
#
loop_
_entity.id
_entity.type
_entity.pdbx_description
1 polymer ?
#
loop_
_entity_poly.entity_id
_entity_poly.type
_entity_poly.pdbx_seq_one_letter_code
_entity_poly.pdbx_strand_id
1 'polypeptide(L)'
;SSTSLRKLVDEARRGPKARARAARDAAYHFMSAIAGDRPGFEEATRALFADDRGRFATLVAAWPKDIREHITRLAFGGDVK
;
A
#
# COMPACT_ATOMS: atom_id res chain seq x y z
N SER A 1 5.64 -22.63 -20.06
CA SER A 1 6.19 -21.49 -20.82
C SER A 1 5.78 -20.16 -20.18
N SER A 2 6.58 -19.62 -19.26
CA SER A 2 6.50 -18.21 -18.78
C SER A 2 7.61 -17.91 -17.77
N THR A 3 8.86 -18.15 -18.17
CA THR A 3 10.05 -17.93 -17.31
C THR A 3 10.92 -16.77 -17.79
N SER A 4 10.61 -16.17 -18.93
CA SER A 4 11.41 -15.07 -19.50
C SER A 4 10.93 -13.68 -19.10
N LEU A 5 9.65 -13.49 -18.73
CA LEU A 5 9.13 -12.21 -18.24
C LEU A 5 9.36 -11.98 -16.74
N ARG A 6 9.56 -13.04 -15.94
CA ARG A 6 9.79 -12.91 -14.49
C ARG A 6 11.20 -12.44 -14.14
N LYS A 7 12.18 -12.69 -15.01
CA LYS A 7 13.59 -12.37 -14.73
C LYS A 7 13.93 -10.89 -14.95
N LEU A 8 13.29 -10.22 -15.91
CA LEU A 8 13.49 -8.78 -16.13
C LEU A 8 12.84 -7.90 -15.04
N VAL A 9 11.84 -8.43 -14.32
CA VAL A 9 11.20 -7.74 -13.19
C VAL A 9 12.08 -7.76 -11.93
N ASP A 10 12.99 -8.73 -11.78
CA ASP A 10 13.83 -8.87 -10.57
C ASP A 10 14.93 -7.80 -10.49
N GLU A 11 15.46 -7.37 -11.64
CA GLU A 11 16.56 -6.40 -11.69
C GLU A 11 16.12 -4.96 -11.37
N ALA A 12 14.88 -4.59 -11.76
CA ALA A 12 14.29 -3.30 -11.41
C ALA A 12 13.72 -3.25 -9.98
N ARG A 13 13.63 -4.39 -9.28
CA ARG A 13 12.93 -4.54 -8.00
C ARG A 13 13.70 -4.07 -6.76
N ARG A 14 14.98 -3.72 -6.90
CA ARG A 14 15.88 -3.47 -5.74
C ARG A 14 16.08 -2.00 -5.36
N GLY A 15 15.46 -1.07 -6.10
CA GLY A 15 15.52 0.36 -5.78
C GLY A 15 14.49 0.80 -4.72
N PRO A 16 14.71 1.94 -4.03
CA PRO A 16 13.75 2.51 -3.07
C PRO A 16 12.34 2.70 -3.66
N LYS A 17 12.25 3.09 -4.94
CA LYS A 17 10.97 3.23 -5.67
C LYS A 17 10.23 1.90 -5.83
N ALA A 18 10.95 0.79 -6.07
CA ALA A 18 10.34 -0.53 -6.20
C ALA A 18 9.86 -1.07 -4.84
N ARG A 19 10.59 -0.77 -3.76
CA ARG A 19 10.16 -1.07 -2.38
C ARG A 19 8.91 -0.26 -2.01
N ALA A 20 8.89 1.04 -2.30
CA ALA A 20 7.72 1.89 -2.08
C ALA A 20 6.50 1.42 -2.89
N ARG A 21 6.71 0.98 -4.15
CA ARG A 21 5.64 0.39 -4.96
C ARG A 21 5.11 -0.90 -4.35
N ALA A 22 5.98 -1.82 -3.96
CA ALA A 22 5.59 -3.07 -3.32
C ALA A 22 4.86 -2.86 -1.99
N ALA A 23 5.29 -1.88 -1.19
CA ALA A 23 4.64 -1.45 0.04
C ALA A 23 3.20 -0.97 -0.20
N ARG A 24 3.00 -0.11 -1.21
CA ARG A 24 1.67 0.37 -1.61
C ARG A 24 0.78 -0.74 -2.17
N ASP A 25 1.32 -1.62 -3.01
CA ASP A 25 0.56 -2.75 -3.55
C ASP A 25 0.12 -3.70 -2.41
N ALA A 26 0.98 -3.99 -1.44
CA ALA A 26 0.64 -4.79 -0.26
C ALA A 26 -0.45 -4.13 0.61
N ALA A 27 -0.33 -2.82 0.85
CA ALA A 27 -1.36 -2.05 1.55
C ALA A 27 -2.71 -2.09 0.82
N TYR A 28 -2.71 -1.91 -0.51
CA TYR A 28 -3.93 -1.99 -1.33
C TYR A 28 -4.59 -3.38 -1.26
N HIS A 29 -3.82 -4.47 -1.40
CA HIS A 29 -4.37 -5.82 -1.31
C HIS A 29 -5.02 -6.09 0.05
N PHE A 30 -4.38 -5.65 1.14
CA PHE A 30 -4.96 -5.78 2.48
C PHE A 30 -6.24 -4.94 2.62
N MET A 31 -6.22 -3.67 2.17
CA MET A 31 -7.39 -2.79 2.19
C MET A 31 -8.55 -3.39 1.40
N SER A 32 -8.30 -3.92 0.20
CA SER A 32 -9.34 -4.51 -0.64
C SER A 32 -9.99 -5.73 0.01
N ALA A 33 -9.22 -6.54 0.74
CA ALA A 33 -9.74 -7.73 1.44
C ALA A 33 -10.57 -7.40 2.70
N ILE A 34 -10.25 -6.31 3.41
CA ILE A 34 -10.81 -6.00 4.74
C ILE A 34 -11.80 -4.83 4.72
N ALA A 35 -11.66 -3.95 3.74
CA ALA A 35 -12.32 -2.65 3.70
C ALA A 35 -12.92 -2.31 2.32
N GLY A 36 -13.04 -3.29 1.41
CA GLY A 36 -13.64 -3.09 0.08
C GLY A 36 -15.05 -2.48 0.11
N ASP A 37 -15.85 -2.82 1.13
CA ASP A 37 -17.22 -2.31 1.31
C ASP A 37 -17.31 -1.13 2.30
N ARG A 38 -16.17 -0.58 2.76
CA ARG A 38 -16.17 0.50 3.75
C ARG A 38 -16.18 1.88 3.07
N PRO A 39 -16.86 2.87 3.67
CA PRO A 39 -16.80 4.25 3.19
C PRO A 39 -15.35 4.77 3.25
N GLY A 40 -14.95 5.52 2.22
CA GLY A 40 -13.62 6.09 2.10
C GLY A 40 -12.56 5.17 1.48
N PHE A 41 -12.91 3.95 1.05
CA PHE A 41 -11.97 3.02 0.42
C PHE A 41 -11.34 3.57 -0.87
N GLU A 42 -12.13 4.16 -1.76
CA GLU A 42 -11.64 4.71 -3.03
C GLU A 42 -10.71 5.90 -2.81
N GLU A 43 -11.10 6.82 -1.93
CA GLU A 43 -10.30 7.97 -1.58
C GLU A 43 -9.01 7.57 -0.85
N ALA A 44 -9.08 6.56 0.03
CA ALA A 44 -7.91 6.06 0.73
C ALA A 44 -6.94 5.41 -0.25
N THR A 45 -7.45 4.65 -1.22
CA THR A 45 -6.65 4.07 -2.31
C THR A 45 -6.00 5.17 -3.15
N ARG A 46 -6.73 6.24 -3.47
CA ARG A 46 -6.18 7.39 -4.21
C ARG A 46 -5.07 8.09 -3.42
N ALA A 47 -5.27 8.34 -2.13
CA ALA A 47 -4.27 8.94 -1.25
C ALA A 47 -3.01 8.05 -1.10
N LEU A 48 -3.19 6.73 -1.02
CA LEU A 48 -2.11 5.75 -0.97
C LEU A 48 -1.21 5.81 -2.21
N PHE A 49 -1.79 5.84 -3.41
CA PHE A 49 -1.02 5.93 -4.65
C PHE A 49 -0.43 7.32 -4.90
N ALA A 50 -1.06 8.38 -4.38
CA ALA A 50 -0.53 9.75 -4.40
C ALA A 50 0.58 10.01 -3.37
N ASP A 51 0.90 9.04 -2.51
CA ASP A 51 1.84 9.18 -1.37
C ASP A 51 1.40 10.23 -0.34
N ASP A 52 0.11 10.58 -0.31
CA ASP A 52 -0.46 11.57 0.60
C ASP A 52 -0.79 10.93 1.96
N ARG A 53 0.24 10.82 2.81
CA ARG A 53 0.14 10.24 4.16
C ARG A 53 -0.92 10.94 5.03
N GLY A 54 -1.01 12.27 4.94
CA GLY A 54 -1.91 13.07 5.76
C GLY A 54 -3.37 12.81 5.41
N ARG A 55 -3.70 12.89 4.12
CA ARG A 55 -5.05 12.58 3.64
C ARG A 55 -5.40 11.12 3.86
N PHE A 56 -4.46 10.20 3.63
CA PHE A 56 -4.65 8.77 3.89
C PHE A 56 -5.05 8.51 5.35
N ALA A 57 -4.31 9.06 6.31
CA ALA A 57 -4.57 8.87 7.74
C ALA A 57 -5.98 9.35 8.15
N THR A 58 -6.44 10.49 7.60
CA THR A 58 -7.79 11.01 7.83
C THR A 58 -8.87 10.07 7.28
N LEU A 59 -8.66 9.51 6.08
CA LEU A 59 -9.63 8.63 5.42
C LEU A 59 -9.78 7.28 6.13
N VAL A 60 -8.67 6.72 6.63
CA VAL A 60 -8.69 5.46 7.40
C VAL A 60 -9.00 5.68 8.89
N ALA A 61 -9.19 6.92 9.36
CA ALA A 61 -9.47 7.21 10.77
C ALA A 61 -10.78 6.58 11.24
N ALA A 62 -11.76 6.46 10.34
CA ALA A 62 -13.05 5.81 10.60
C ALA A 62 -12.95 4.28 10.67
N TRP A 63 -11.80 3.69 10.30
CA TRP A 63 -11.60 2.25 10.32
C TRP A 63 -11.09 1.80 11.69
N PRO A 64 -11.28 0.51 12.05
CA PRO A 64 -10.78 -0.03 13.30
C PRO A 64 -9.28 0.23 13.47
N LYS A 65 -8.88 0.52 14.71
CA LYS A 65 -7.52 0.95 15.05
C LYS A 65 -6.45 -0.01 14.52
N ASP A 66 -6.63 -1.31 14.72
CA ASP A 66 -5.67 -2.33 14.29
C ASP A 66 -5.51 -2.37 12.75
N ILE A 67 -6.61 -2.15 12.02
CA ILE A 67 -6.62 -2.13 10.55
C ILE A 67 -5.85 -0.92 10.05
N ARG A 68 -6.17 0.30 10.52
CA ARG A 68 -5.48 1.51 10.04
C ARG A 68 -3.99 1.50 10.40
N GLU A 69 -3.61 1.03 11.59
CA GLU A 69 -2.20 0.94 11.99
C GLU A 69 -1.43 -0.04 11.11
N HIS A 70 -2.02 -1.20 10.81
CA HIS A 70 -1.40 -2.19 9.94
C HIS A 70 -1.20 -1.65 8.52
N ILE A 71 -2.22 -1.02 7.94
CA ILE A 71 -2.13 -0.51 6.56
C ILE A 71 -1.16 0.66 6.46
N THR A 72 -1.17 1.59 7.43
CA THR A 72 -0.20 2.70 7.47
C THR A 72 1.23 2.17 7.57
N ARG A 73 1.46 1.11 8.35
CA ARG A 73 2.77 0.46 8.42
C ARG A 73 3.17 -0.22 7.11
N LEU A 74 2.24 -0.90 6.44
CA LEU A 74 2.51 -1.50 5.12
C LEU A 74 2.83 -0.45 4.06
N ALA A 75 2.04 0.64 4.01
CA ALA A 75 2.14 1.68 3.01
C ALA A 75 3.37 2.60 3.19
N PHE A 76 3.69 2.93 4.45
CA PHE A 76 4.61 4.02 4.79
C PHE A 76 5.71 3.62 5.79
N GLY A 77 5.65 2.43 6.38
CA GLY A 77 6.62 1.92 7.35
C GLY A 77 7.91 1.37 6.74
N GLY A 78 8.22 1.74 5.49
CA GLY A 78 9.43 1.33 4.77
C GLY A 78 10.73 1.95 5.29
N ASP A 79 10.68 2.82 6.29
CA ASP A 79 11.84 3.49 6.89
C ASP A 79 11.78 3.41 8.42
N VAL A 80 12.24 2.29 8.98
CA VAL A 80 12.80 2.24 10.33
C VAL A 80 14.02 1.32 10.28
N LYS A 81 15.20 1.91 10.26
CA LYS A 81 16.43 1.29 10.76
C LYS A 81 16.69 1.89 12.13
#